data_AF-A0A1D2Q948-F1
#
_entry.id   AF-A0A1D2Q948-F1
#
_cell.length_a   1.000
_cell.length_b   1.000
_cell.length_c   1.000
_cell.angle_alpha   90.00
_cell.angle_beta   90.00
_cell.angle_gamma   90.00
#
_symmetry.space_group_name_H-M   'P 1'
#
loop_
_entity.id
_entity.type
_entity.pdbx_description
1 polymer ?
#
loop_
_entity_poly.entity_id
_entity_poly.type
_entity_poly.pdbx_seq_one_letter_code
_entity_poly.pdbx_strand_id
1 'polypeptide(L)'
;MASPGIVRLMTDLWEESLNGIQPTVDIKTGKVTYPEANARLDEQDGAPVDVLEMLAEQDRLHREFQEKQYICPRCETKGMQYTSACPSCGSPETIRTERYRHTECDHEGMEEQFVDDDDIVCPECEIGLKSLDQLESDAANSCQNCDLIFESAEHRLRCRDCHLVTQPTRAAERILYQYYLTDQGAQWVEEQLTARQLVVETFKNRTMRTEIDTTVRTSSGEEIPVHVYAQDELLDDHIIAAVHERPYESDIAHLLTVAVDMDAHALLVTTSGTVVGEDIDQLDTDGRLTILEMTSDGVLQRNYETIADPTAQNSFVGRLTNIFKPQTS
;
A
#
# COMPACT_ATOMS: atom_id res chain seq x y z
N MET A 1 5.99 -4.73 15.28
CA MET A 1 5.40 -3.99 16.41
C MET A 1 3.93 -4.30 16.50
N ALA A 2 3.39 -4.42 17.71
CA ALA A 2 1.95 -4.55 17.94
C ALA A 2 1.48 -3.20 18.52
N SER A 3 1.24 -2.18 17.72
CA SER A 3 0.75 -0.90 18.23
C SER A 3 -0.73 -1.00 18.61
N PRO A 4 -1.28 -0.04 19.39
CA PRO A 4 -2.71 0.02 19.66
C PRO A 4 -3.56 0.03 18.38
N GLY A 5 -3.15 0.78 17.35
CA GLY A 5 -3.81 0.81 16.05
C GLY A 5 -3.83 -0.55 15.33
N ILE A 6 -2.71 -1.27 15.32
CA ILE A 6 -2.64 -2.63 14.75
C ILE A 6 -3.52 -3.61 15.54
N VAL A 7 -3.45 -3.59 16.87
CA VAL A 7 -4.27 -4.47 17.72
C VAL A 7 -5.75 -4.18 17.50
N ARG A 8 -6.16 -2.91 17.43
CA ARG A 8 -7.52 -2.48 17.12
C ARG A 8 -8.00 -2.99 15.76
N LEU A 9 -7.17 -2.83 14.72
CA LEU A 9 -7.48 -3.35 13.37
C LEU A 9 -7.72 -4.86 13.36
N MET A 10 -6.83 -5.60 14.01
CA MET A 10 -6.89 -7.06 14.07
C MET A 10 -8.04 -7.56 14.96
N THR A 11 -8.35 -6.84 16.04
CA THR A 11 -9.49 -7.14 16.93
C THR A 11 -10.80 -7.01 16.16
N ASP A 12 -10.98 -5.95 15.38
CA ASP A 12 -12.19 -5.76 14.58
C ASP A 12 -12.41 -6.88 13.55
N LEU A 13 -11.32 -7.44 12.99
CA LEU A 13 -11.39 -8.63 12.14
C LEU A 13 -11.75 -9.90 12.93
N TRP A 14 -11.20 -10.05 14.14
CA TRP A 14 -11.42 -11.22 15.00
C TRP A 14 -12.85 -11.28 15.56
N GLU A 15 -13.42 -10.12 15.92
CA GLU A 15 -14.82 -10.00 16.37
C GLU A 15 -15.84 -10.03 15.22
N GLU A 16 -15.40 -10.29 13.98
CA GLU A 16 -16.22 -10.28 12.76
C GLU A 16 -16.95 -8.94 12.48
N SER A 17 -16.54 -7.86 13.14
CA SER A 17 -17.03 -6.51 12.83
C SER A 17 -16.52 -6.03 11.45
N LEU A 18 -15.39 -6.60 11.01
CA LEU A 18 -14.85 -6.52 9.66
C LEU A 18 -14.69 -7.95 9.11
N ASN A 19 -15.29 -8.23 7.95
CA ASN A 19 -15.14 -9.53 7.28
C ASN A 19 -13.82 -9.64 6.48
N GLY A 20 -13.07 -8.55 6.38
CA GLY A 20 -11.86 -8.43 5.58
C GLY A 20 -11.54 -6.96 5.32
N ILE A 21 -10.32 -6.68 4.88
CA ILE A 21 -9.84 -5.34 4.58
C ILE A 21 -9.69 -5.21 3.07
N GLN A 22 -10.46 -4.30 2.47
CA GLN A 22 -10.57 -4.18 1.02
C GLN A 22 -9.95 -2.86 0.50
N PRO A 23 -9.17 -2.91 -0.58
CA PRO A 23 -8.75 -1.71 -1.29
C PRO A 23 -9.96 -1.06 -1.97
N THR A 24 -10.03 0.26 -1.84
CA THR A 24 -10.92 1.12 -2.59
C THR A 24 -10.11 1.95 -3.57
N VAL A 25 -10.61 2.08 -4.79
CA VAL A 25 -9.99 2.85 -5.87
C VAL A 25 -10.87 4.04 -6.20
N ASP A 26 -10.34 5.25 -6.04
CA ASP A 26 -11.04 6.44 -6.50
C ASP A 26 -11.12 6.43 -8.04
N ILE A 27 -12.34 6.44 -8.59
CA ILE A 27 -12.57 6.29 -10.03
C ILE A 27 -11.99 7.45 -10.84
N LYS A 28 -11.86 8.65 -10.25
CA LYS A 28 -11.40 9.85 -10.95
C LYS A 28 -9.87 9.88 -11.01
N THR A 29 -9.24 9.73 -9.86
CA THR A 29 -7.81 9.89 -9.62
C THR A 29 -7.02 8.58 -9.72
N GLY A 30 -7.70 7.43 -9.63
CA GLY A 30 -7.08 6.11 -9.52
C GLY A 30 -6.42 5.86 -8.15
N LYS A 31 -6.55 6.78 -7.18
CA LYS A 31 -5.92 6.63 -5.86
C LYS A 31 -6.48 5.40 -5.15
N VAL A 32 -5.57 4.51 -4.75
CA VAL A 32 -5.89 3.32 -3.96
C VAL A 32 -5.72 3.64 -2.48
N THR A 33 -6.73 3.30 -1.68
CA THR A 33 -6.75 3.42 -0.22
C THR A 33 -7.31 2.16 0.41
N TYR A 34 -6.99 1.92 1.68
CA TYR A 34 -7.62 0.88 2.51
C TYR A 34 -8.42 1.57 3.62
N PRO A 35 -9.70 1.91 3.41
CA PRO A 35 -10.46 2.74 4.33
C PRO A 35 -10.57 2.15 5.74
N GLU A 36 -10.77 0.83 5.84
CA GLU A 36 -10.93 0.13 7.11
C GLU A 36 -9.65 0.20 7.95
N ALA A 37 -8.50 0.02 7.30
CA ALA A 37 -7.19 0.13 7.94
C ALA A 37 -6.83 1.59 8.27
N ASN A 38 -7.07 2.54 7.36
CA ASN A 38 -6.86 3.98 7.62
C ASN A 38 -7.66 4.49 8.84
N ALA A 39 -8.84 3.94 9.07
CA ALA A 39 -9.69 4.37 10.18
C ALA A 39 -9.20 3.83 11.54
N ARG A 40 -8.28 2.86 11.55
CA ARG A 40 -7.90 2.10 12.74
C ARG A 40 -6.42 2.13 13.05
N LEU A 41 -5.56 2.30 12.06
CA LEU A 41 -4.14 2.49 12.29
C LEU A 41 -3.88 3.90 12.81
N ASP A 42 -2.90 4.02 13.69
CA ASP A 42 -2.42 5.29 14.19
C ASP A 42 -1.40 5.89 13.20
N GLU A 43 -1.16 7.21 13.26
CA GLU A 43 -0.27 7.90 12.29
C GLU A 43 1.14 7.29 12.24
N GLN A 44 1.64 6.86 13.40
CA GLN A 44 2.95 6.23 13.57
C GLN A 44 3.06 4.80 13.02
N ASP A 45 1.95 4.15 12.70
CA ASP A 45 1.97 2.80 12.11
C ASP A 45 2.46 2.81 10.65
N GLY A 46 2.48 3.98 10.01
CA GLY A 46 2.90 4.15 8.63
C GLY A 46 1.77 3.92 7.63
N ALA A 47 2.13 3.65 6.37
CA ALA A 47 1.12 3.49 5.33
C ALA A 47 0.35 2.16 5.52
N PRO A 48 -1.00 2.16 5.44
CA PRO A 48 -1.79 0.97 5.74
C PRO A 48 -1.42 -0.26 4.92
N VAL A 49 -1.02 -0.07 3.66
CA VAL A 49 -0.63 -1.18 2.79
C VAL A 49 0.65 -1.86 3.26
N ASP A 50 1.59 -1.10 3.83
CA ASP A 50 2.85 -1.65 4.33
C ASP A 50 2.60 -2.46 5.61
N VAL A 51 1.69 -1.97 6.46
CA VAL A 51 1.23 -2.70 7.66
C VAL A 51 0.50 -4.00 7.28
N LEU A 52 -0.40 -3.97 6.31
CA LEU A 52 -1.15 -5.14 5.86
C LEU A 52 -0.24 -6.20 5.22
N GLU A 53 0.72 -5.79 4.38
CA GLU A 53 1.70 -6.72 3.80
C GLU A 53 2.62 -7.28 4.89
N MET A 54 3.08 -6.47 5.86
CA MET A 54 3.87 -6.96 7.00
C MET A 54 3.09 -8.03 7.81
N LEU A 55 1.82 -7.78 8.11
CA LEU A 55 0.97 -8.75 8.82
C LEU A 55 0.74 -10.02 8.00
N ALA A 56 0.65 -9.89 6.67
CA ALA A 56 0.53 -11.05 5.77
C ALA A 56 1.83 -11.85 5.66
N GLU A 57 2.99 -11.20 5.63
CA GLU A 57 4.31 -11.84 5.67
C GLU A 57 4.56 -12.58 6.98
N GLN A 58 3.87 -12.19 8.05
CA GLN A 58 3.88 -12.86 9.36
C GLN A 58 2.78 -13.92 9.50
N ASP A 59 2.11 -14.30 8.42
CA ASP A 59 0.99 -15.25 8.38
C ASP A 59 -0.20 -14.87 9.29
N ARG A 60 -0.29 -13.61 9.75
CA ARG A 60 -1.42 -13.11 10.54
C ARG A 60 -2.61 -12.72 9.68
N LEU A 61 -2.34 -12.33 8.44
CA LEU A 61 -3.35 -12.06 7.43
C LEU A 61 -3.12 -12.94 6.19
N HIS A 62 -4.20 -13.48 5.64
CA HIS A 62 -4.19 -14.09 4.33
C HIS A 62 -4.52 -13.03 3.28
N ARG A 63 -3.71 -12.94 2.23
CA ARG A 63 -3.96 -12.07 1.09
C ARG A 63 -4.66 -12.82 -0.03
N GLU A 64 -5.76 -12.26 -0.51
CA GLU A 64 -6.47 -12.72 -1.70
C GLU A 64 -6.35 -11.69 -2.82
N PHE A 65 -6.04 -12.14 -4.03
CA PHE A 65 -5.98 -11.26 -5.19
C PHE A 65 -7.34 -10.63 -5.48
N GLN A 66 -7.39 -9.31 -5.58
CA GLN A 66 -8.60 -8.60 -6.03
C GLN A 66 -8.44 -8.05 -7.43
N GLU A 67 -7.42 -7.22 -7.65
CA GLU A 67 -7.22 -6.57 -8.93
C GLU A 67 -5.74 -6.21 -9.15
N LYS A 68 -5.44 -5.82 -10.39
CA LYS A 68 -4.12 -5.36 -10.80
C LYS A 68 -4.28 -4.05 -11.55
N GLN A 69 -3.44 -3.08 -11.20
CA GLN A 69 -3.50 -1.74 -11.79
C GLN A 69 -2.17 -1.32 -12.37
N TYR A 70 -2.24 -0.61 -13.49
CA TYR A 70 -1.08 0.06 -14.06
C TYR A 70 -0.79 1.37 -13.33
N ILE A 71 0.49 1.57 -13.01
CA ILE A 71 1.03 2.76 -12.37
C ILE A 71 1.88 3.52 -13.38
N CYS A 72 1.69 4.84 -13.42
CA CYS A 72 2.48 5.71 -14.26
C CYS A 72 3.95 5.71 -13.79
N PRO A 73 4.92 5.37 -14.65
CA PRO A 73 6.34 5.36 -14.28
C PRO A 73 6.94 6.76 -14.11
N ARG A 74 6.21 7.83 -14.44
CA ARG A 74 6.68 9.22 -14.34
C ARG A 74 6.19 9.93 -13.07
N CYS A 75 4.90 9.80 -12.75
CA CYS A 75 4.29 10.54 -11.64
C CYS A 75 3.57 9.64 -10.64
N GLU A 76 3.72 8.32 -10.77
CA GLU A 76 3.17 7.30 -9.85
C GLU A 76 1.64 7.28 -9.72
N THR A 77 0.94 8.08 -10.53
CA THR A 77 -0.52 8.02 -10.67
C THR A 77 -0.95 6.61 -11.01
N LYS A 78 -1.84 6.08 -10.19
CA LYS A 78 -2.42 4.74 -10.31
C LYS A 78 -3.61 4.79 -11.28
N GLY A 79 -3.95 3.66 -11.90
CA GLY A 79 -5.13 3.57 -12.77
C GLY A 79 -4.95 4.25 -14.13
N MET A 80 -3.83 3.99 -14.82
CA MET A 80 -3.62 4.47 -16.19
C MET A 80 -4.75 4.01 -17.12
N GLN A 81 -5.15 4.86 -18.07
CA GLN A 81 -6.23 4.57 -19.02
C GLN A 81 -5.68 3.88 -20.25
N TYR A 82 -6.38 2.87 -20.73
CA TYR A 82 -6.12 2.32 -22.04
C TYR A 82 -6.47 3.33 -23.15
N THR A 83 -5.64 3.40 -24.18
CA THR A 83 -5.84 4.27 -25.33
C THR A 83 -5.26 3.66 -26.61
N SER A 84 -5.71 4.15 -27.76
CA SER A 84 -5.11 3.87 -29.06
C SER A 84 -4.11 4.97 -29.41
N ALA A 85 -3.05 4.63 -30.13
CA ALA A 85 -2.06 5.58 -30.60
C ALA A 85 -1.54 5.26 -32.01
N CYS A 86 -1.00 6.27 -32.68
CA CYS A 86 -0.35 6.15 -33.97
C CYS A 86 0.90 5.24 -33.87
N PRO A 87 1.06 4.25 -34.76
CA PRO A 87 2.21 3.34 -34.76
C PRO A 87 3.54 4.02 -35.06
N SER A 88 3.53 5.18 -35.75
CA SER A 88 4.76 5.87 -36.14
C SER A 88 5.21 6.88 -35.08
N CYS A 89 4.34 7.79 -34.64
CA CYS A 89 4.73 8.85 -33.72
C CYS A 89 4.30 8.62 -32.26
N GLY A 90 3.47 7.60 -31.99
CA GLY A 90 2.97 7.31 -30.64
C GLY A 90 1.91 8.29 -30.12
N SER A 91 1.46 9.25 -30.94
CA SER A 91 0.40 10.20 -30.55
C SER A 91 -0.94 9.46 -30.39
N PRO A 92 -1.71 9.72 -29.31
CA PRO A 92 -3.06 9.20 -29.14
C PRO A 92 -4.11 9.96 -29.97
N GLU A 93 -3.72 11.04 -30.64
CA GLU A 93 -4.60 11.87 -31.46
C GLU A 93 -4.81 11.23 -32.84
N THR A 94 -5.69 10.22 -32.86
CA THR A 94 -6.00 9.41 -34.04
C THR A 94 -7.49 9.42 -34.31
N ILE A 95 -7.90 9.59 -35.56
CA ILE A 95 -9.30 9.60 -35.99
C ILE A 95 -9.54 8.40 -36.90
N ARG A 96 -10.67 7.71 -36.72
CA ARG A 96 -11.12 6.66 -37.65
C ARG A 96 -11.51 7.30 -38.98
N THR A 97 -11.00 6.76 -40.06
CA THR A 97 -11.24 7.24 -41.42
C THR A 97 -11.43 6.04 -42.37
N GLU A 98 -11.66 6.32 -43.64
CA GLU A 98 -11.60 5.33 -44.72
C GLU A 98 -10.36 5.61 -45.57
N ARG A 99 -9.64 4.55 -45.91
CA ARG A 99 -8.57 4.59 -46.88
C ARG A 99 -9.12 4.09 -48.20
N TYR A 100 -8.79 4.80 -49.27
CA TYR A 100 -9.18 4.47 -50.63
C TYR A 100 -7.93 4.05 -51.42
N ARG A 101 -8.04 2.96 -52.19
CA ARG A 101 -7.01 2.44 -53.08
C ARG A 101 -7.53 2.43 -54.52
N HIS A 102 -6.78 3.06 -55.42
CA HIS A 102 -7.04 2.95 -56.86
C HIS A 102 -6.36 1.70 -57.41
N THR A 103 -7.15 0.70 -57.77
CA THR A 103 -6.65 -0.64 -58.17
C THR A 103 -5.85 -0.67 -59.47
N GLU A 104 -5.97 0.35 -60.33
CA GLU A 104 -5.21 0.39 -61.59
C GLU A 104 -3.77 0.87 -61.40
N CYS A 105 -3.51 1.73 -60.40
CA CYS A 105 -2.18 2.31 -60.16
C CYS A 105 -1.64 2.10 -58.74
N ASP A 106 -2.38 1.38 -57.89
CA ASP A 106 -2.08 1.11 -56.47
C ASP A 106 -1.94 2.36 -55.57
N HIS A 107 -2.41 3.53 -56.02
CA HIS A 107 -2.38 4.74 -55.20
C HIS A 107 -3.32 4.60 -54.00
N GLU A 108 -2.81 4.86 -52.79
CA GLU A 108 -3.59 4.86 -51.54
C GLU A 108 -3.68 6.27 -50.95
N GLY A 109 -4.87 6.68 -50.54
CA GLY A 109 -5.10 8.00 -49.94
C GLY A 109 -6.44 8.10 -49.20
N MET A 110 -6.71 9.27 -48.62
CA MET A 110 -8.03 9.62 -48.08
C MET A 110 -8.94 10.17 -49.19
N GLU A 111 -10.24 10.22 -48.93
CA GLU A 111 -11.24 10.76 -49.85
C GLU A 111 -10.85 12.15 -50.38
N GLU A 112 -10.37 13.04 -49.52
CA GLU A 112 -10.01 14.41 -49.88
C GLU A 112 -8.85 14.51 -50.87
N GLN A 113 -8.09 13.43 -51.07
CA GLN A 113 -7.02 13.37 -52.07
C GLN A 113 -7.51 12.89 -53.44
N PHE A 114 -8.70 12.27 -53.50
CA PHE A 114 -9.34 11.82 -54.73
C PHE A 114 -10.43 12.78 -55.23
N VAL A 115 -10.91 13.69 -54.38
CA VAL A 115 -11.97 14.65 -54.71
C VAL A 115 -11.36 16.02 -55.01
N ASP A 116 -11.56 16.53 -56.23
CA ASP A 116 -11.18 17.87 -56.66
C ASP A 116 -12.42 18.62 -57.20
N ASP A 117 -12.91 19.59 -56.43
CA ASP A 117 -14.18 20.28 -56.64
C ASP A 117 -15.39 19.33 -56.81
N ASP A 118 -15.87 19.12 -58.05
CA ASP A 118 -17.00 18.24 -58.40
C ASP A 118 -16.53 16.93 -59.09
N ASP A 119 -15.24 16.79 -59.36
CA ASP A 119 -14.65 15.65 -60.06
C ASP A 119 -13.91 14.71 -59.09
N ILE A 120 -13.92 13.41 -59.39
CA ILE A 120 -13.16 12.41 -58.64
C ILE A 120 -12.01 11.94 -59.52
N VAL A 121 -10.77 12.22 -59.12
CA VAL A 121 -9.57 11.98 -59.93
C VAL A 121 -8.48 11.37 -59.06
N CYS A 122 -7.82 10.31 -59.55
CA CYS A 122 -6.64 9.79 -58.87
C CYS A 122 -5.46 10.78 -59.00
N PRO A 123 -4.84 11.23 -57.89
CA PRO A 123 -3.77 12.24 -57.95
C PRO A 123 -2.45 11.71 -58.52
N GLU A 124 -2.29 10.38 -58.63
CA GLU A 124 -1.05 9.76 -59.13
C GLU A 124 -1.10 9.45 -60.63
N CYS A 125 -2.22 8.92 -61.14
CA CYS A 125 -2.36 8.55 -62.56
C CYS A 125 -3.28 9.49 -63.35
N GLU A 126 -3.88 10.49 -62.68
CA GLU A 126 -4.78 11.50 -63.27
C GLU A 126 -6.01 10.90 -63.97
N ILE A 127 -6.38 9.66 -63.65
CA ILE A 127 -7.57 8.99 -64.20
C ILE A 127 -8.80 9.49 -63.44
N GLY A 128 -9.76 10.04 -64.20
CA GLY A 128 -11.07 10.43 -63.70
C GLY A 128 -11.99 9.23 -63.44
N LEU A 129 -12.62 9.24 -62.28
CA LEU A 129 -13.55 8.23 -61.78
C LEU A 129 -14.96 8.81 -61.74
N LYS A 130 -15.98 7.98 -61.95
CA LYS A 130 -17.39 8.41 -61.94
C LYS A 130 -17.96 8.51 -60.53
N SER A 131 -17.47 7.69 -59.60
CA SER A 131 -17.81 7.70 -58.18
C SER A 131 -16.67 7.08 -57.36
N LEU A 132 -16.65 7.34 -56.05
CA LEU A 132 -15.71 6.72 -55.12
C LEU A 132 -15.88 5.19 -55.03
N ASP A 133 -17.03 4.64 -55.41
CA ASP A 133 -17.29 3.18 -55.42
C ASP A 133 -16.38 2.42 -56.41
N GLN A 134 -15.70 3.12 -57.31
CA GLN A 134 -14.70 2.54 -58.20
C GLN A 134 -13.34 2.31 -57.52
N LEU A 135 -13.14 2.84 -56.33
CA LEU A 135 -11.96 2.62 -55.50
C LEU A 135 -12.24 1.48 -54.52
N GLU A 136 -11.23 0.68 -54.21
CA GLU A 136 -11.30 -0.21 -53.06
C GLU A 136 -11.19 0.64 -51.79
N SER A 137 -12.11 0.48 -50.83
CA SER A 137 -12.02 1.17 -49.55
C SER A 137 -11.98 0.22 -48.36
N ASP A 138 -11.22 0.63 -47.34
CA ASP A 138 -11.11 -0.10 -46.09
C ASP A 138 -11.03 0.84 -44.88
N ALA A 139 -11.46 0.34 -43.72
CA ALA A 139 -11.43 1.11 -42.49
C ALA A 139 -9.99 1.34 -42.03
N ALA A 140 -9.62 2.60 -41.84
CA ALA A 140 -8.30 3.02 -41.43
C ALA A 140 -8.34 4.03 -40.28
N ASN A 141 -7.17 4.48 -39.85
CA ASN A 141 -7.00 5.54 -38.89
C ASN A 141 -6.01 6.57 -39.44
N SER A 142 -6.29 7.84 -39.18
CA SER A 142 -5.43 8.97 -39.51
C SER A 142 -4.85 9.57 -38.24
N CYS A 143 -3.53 9.75 -38.18
CA CYS A 143 -2.88 10.48 -37.10
C CYS A 143 -2.94 11.98 -37.35
N GLN A 144 -3.49 12.74 -36.41
CA GLN A 144 -3.58 14.21 -36.51
C GLN A 144 -2.27 14.94 -36.19
N ASN A 145 -1.21 14.21 -35.85
CA ASN A 145 0.09 14.78 -35.48
C ASN A 145 1.20 14.50 -36.51
N CYS A 146 1.09 13.43 -37.30
CA CYS A 146 2.09 13.10 -38.33
C CYS A 146 1.48 12.65 -39.67
N ASP A 147 0.17 12.81 -39.83
CA ASP A 147 -0.62 12.54 -41.04
C ASP A 147 -0.51 11.10 -41.58
N LEU A 148 0.05 10.17 -40.80
CA LEU A 148 0.12 8.76 -41.18
C LEU A 148 -1.28 8.14 -41.20
N ILE A 149 -1.59 7.48 -42.31
CA ILE A 149 -2.73 6.57 -42.47
C ILE A 149 -2.28 5.16 -42.12
N PHE A 150 -3.02 4.46 -41.26
CA PHE A 150 -2.70 3.10 -40.84
C PHE A 150 -3.95 2.29 -40.49
N GLU A 151 -3.91 0.99 -40.76
CA GLU A 151 -5.04 0.09 -40.48
C GLU A 151 -5.24 -0.14 -38.98
N SER A 152 -4.16 -0.48 -38.27
CA SER A 152 -4.21 -0.90 -36.87
C SER A 152 -3.50 0.09 -35.94
N ALA A 153 -4.26 0.70 -35.04
CA ALA A 153 -3.70 1.53 -33.98
C ALA A 153 -2.94 0.69 -32.96
N GLU A 154 -1.88 1.27 -32.41
CA GLU A 154 -1.16 0.65 -31.31
C GLU A 154 -1.90 0.84 -29.99
N HIS A 155 -1.87 -0.19 -29.16
CA HIS A 155 -2.43 -0.15 -27.81
C HIS A 155 -1.42 0.45 -26.84
N ARG A 156 -1.87 1.45 -26.08
CA ARG A 156 -1.06 2.21 -25.14
C ARG A 156 -1.82 2.47 -23.84
N LEU A 157 -1.08 2.89 -22.83
CA LEU A 157 -1.59 3.42 -21.57
C LEU A 157 -1.31 4.90 -21.50
N ARG A 158 -2.32 5.70 -21.17
CA ARG A 158 -2.23 7.14 -20.95
C ARG A 158 -2.42 7.46 -19.48
N CYS A 159 -1.48 8.23 -18.93
CA CYS A 159 -1.62 8.79 -17.59
C CYS A 159 -2.69 9.88 -17.59
N ARG A 160 -3.58 9.86 -16.58
CA ARG A 160 -4.61 10.89 -16.41
C ARG A 160 -4.03 12.22 -15.95
N ASP A 161 -2.95 12.18 -15.17
CA ASP A 161 -2.37 13.37 -14.54
C ASP A 161 -1.29 14.00 -15.40
N CYS A 162 -0.23 13.26 -15.74
CA CYS A 162 0.90 13.81 -16.50
C CYS A 162 0.81 13.59 -18.02
N HIS A 163 -0.26 12.95 -18.49
CA HIS A 163 -0.53 12.63 -19.91
C HIS A 163 0.55 11.81 -20.63
N LEU A 164 1.50 11.21 -19.89
CA LEU A 164 2.45 10.25 -20.45
C LEU A 164 1.70 9.12 -21.15
N VAL A 165 2.08 8.85 -22.40
CA VAL A 165 1.63 7.69 -23.17
C VAL A 165 2.76 6.67 -23.19
N THR A 166 2.50 5.44 -22.77
CA THR A 166 3.48 4.35 -22.69
C THR A 166 2.89 3.03 -23.14
N GLN A 167 3.75 2.05 -23.43
CA GLN A 167 3.31 0.69 -23.70
C GLN A 167 2.90 0.00 -22.40
N PRO A 168 1.86 -0.87 -22.39
CA PRO A 168 1.50 -1.65 -21.22
C PRO A 168 2.68 -2.44 -20.63
N THR A 169 3.53 -3.01 -21.48
CA THR A 169 4.73 -3.77 -21.10
C THR A 169 5.81 -2.94 -20.39
N ARG A 170 5.74 -1.60 -20.48
CA ARG A 170 6.66 -0.67 -19.83
C ARG A 170 6.05 0.06 -18.65
N ALA A 171 4.77 -0.15 -18.37
CA ALA A 171 4.13 0.41 -17.19
C ALA A 171 4.49 -0.44 -15.97
N ALA A 172 4.64 0.22 -14.82
CA ALA A 172 4.74 -0.48 -13.56
C ALA A 172 3.35 -1.03 -13.20
N GLU A 173 3.31 -2.16 -12.51
CA GLU A 173 2.08 -2.82 -12.13
C GLU A 173 2.03 -2.96 -10.62
N ARG A 174 0.84 -2.80 -10.05
CA ARG A 174 0.59 -3.05 -8.64
C ARG A 174 -0.58 -4.00 -8.50
N ILE A 175 -0.35 -5.05 -7.73
CA ILE A 175 -1.39 -5.98 -7.32
C ILE A 175 -2.04 -5.41 -6.06
N LEU A 176 -3.37 -5.42 -6.06
CA LEU A 176 -4.18 -5.04 -4.92
C LEU A 176 -4.78 -6.30 -4.32
N TYR A 177 -4.54 -6.48 -3.03
CA TYR A 177 -5.03 -7.61 -2.26
C TYR A 177 -6.15 -7.19 -1.31
N GLN A 178 -7.08 -8.11 -1.09
CA GLN A 178 -7.91 -8.15 0.11
C GLN A 178 -7.20 -8.95 1.18
N TYR A 179 -7.41 -8.57 2.44
CA TYR A 179 -6.79 -9.24 3.58
C TYR A 179 -7.84 -9.81 4.51
N TYR A 180 -7.61 -11.05 4.94
CA TYR A 180 -8.47 -11.80 5.84
C TYR A 180 -7.67 -12.27 7.04
N LEU A 181 -8.31 -12.35 8.20
CA LEU A 181 -7.69 -12.92 9.39
C LEU A 181 -7.40 -14.41 9.18
N THR A 182 -6.21 -14.85 9.58
CA THR A 182 -5.85 -16.28 9.64
C THR A 182 -6.08 -16.84 11.04
N ASP A 183 -6.03 -18.16 11.20
CA ASP A 183 -6.06 -18.80 12.52
C ASP A 183 -4.89 -18.32 13.41
N GLN A 184 -3.70 -18.13 12.82
CA GLN A 184 -2.53 -17.59 13.53
C GLN A 184 -2.70 -16.12 13.90
N GLY A 185 -3.34 -15.33 13.03
CA GLY A 185 -3.73 -13.95 13.33
C GLY A 185 -4.74 -13.88 14.47
N ALA A 186 -5.73 -14.77 14.49
CA ALA A 186 -6.72 -14.85 15.56
C ALA A 186 -6.08 -15.21 16.91
N GLN A 187 -5.19 -16.22 16.93
CA GLN A 187 -4.41 -16.56 18.13
C GLN A 187 -3.56 -15.36 18.60
N TRP A 188 -2.90 -14.68 17.67
CA TRP A 188 -2.10 -13.51 17.99
C TRP A 188 -2.93 -12.40 18.65
N VAL A 189 -4.14 -12.13 18.14
CA VAL A 189 -5.07 -11.15 18.74
C VAL A 189 -5.44 -11.58 20.15
N GLU A 190 -5.85 -12.83 20.34
CA GLU A 190 -6.21 -13.37 21.66
C GLU A 190 -5.08 -13.20 22.68
N GLU A 191 -3.84 -13.49 22.29
CA GLU A 191 -2.66 -13.31 23.14
C GLU A 191 -2.42 -11.83 23.50
N GLN A 192 -2.50 -10.91 22.52
CA GLN A 192 -2.31 -9.49 22.79
C GLN A 192 -3.40 -8.93 23.72
N LEU A 193 -4.66 -9.30 23.49
CA LEU A 193 -5.80 -8.88 24.31
C LEU A 193 -5.70 -9.44 25.74
N THR A 194 -5.32 -10.70 25.88
CA THR A 194 -5.11 -11.35 27.18
C THR A 194 -4.00 -10.67 27.97
N ALA A 195 -2.84 -10.44 27.34
CA ALA A 195 -1.71 -9.74 27.97
C ALA A 195 -2.11 -8.33 28.44
N ARG A 196 -2.82 -7.58 27.60
CA ARG A 196 -3.32 -6.24 27.94
C ARG A 196 -4.29 -6.28 29.12
N GLN A 197 -5.19 -7.25 29.15
CA GLN A 197 -6.15 -7.41 30.25
C GLN A 197 -5.43 -7.74 31.58
N LEU A 198 -4.43 -8.61 31.56
CA LEU A 198 -3.62 -8.94 32.75
C LEU A 198 -2.86 -7.71 33.29
N VAL A 199 -2.36 -6.84 32.41
CA VAL A 199 -1.74 -5.56 32.80
C VAL A 199 -2.75 -4.67 33.53
N VAL A 200 -3.94 -4.51 32.96
CA VAL A 200 -5.03 -3.71 33.55
C VAL A 200 -5.43 -4.26 34.93
N GLU A 201 -5.57 -5.58 35.06
CA GLU A 201 -5.88 -6.22 36.34
C GLU A 201 -4.79 -6.01 37.39
N THR A 202 -3.52 -6.08 36.97
CA THR A 202 -2.37 -5.81 37.84
C THR A 202 -2.43 -4.39 38.41
N PHE A 203 -2.75 -3.39 37.58
CA PHE A 203 -2.87 -2.00 38.02
C PHE A 203 -4.11 -1.74 38.87
N LYS A 204 -5.25 -2.34 38.54
CA LYS A 204 -6.47 -2.26 39.36
C LYS A 204 -6.27 -2.83 40.76
N ASN A 205 -5.54 -3.94 40.89
CA ASN A 205 -5.18 -4.52 42.20
C ASN A 205 -4.29 -3.61 43.05
N ARG A 206 -3.61 -2.64 42.42
CA ARG A 206 -2.84 -1.58 43.08
C ARG A 206 -3.65 -0.30 43.29
N THR A 207 -4.96 -0.30 43.01
CA THR A 207 -5.86 0.86 43.13
C THR A 207 -5.53 1.99 42.15
N MET A 208 -4.84 1.69 41.05
CA MET A 208 -4.55 2.68 40.01
C MET A 208 -5.74 2.83 39.06
N ARG A 209 -6.00 4.06 38.61
CA ARG A 209 -6.94 4.33 37.52
C ARG A 209 -6.29 3.95 36.20
N THR A 210 -6.98 3.18 35.36
CA THR A 210 -6.44 2.63 34.10
C THR A 210 -7.25 3.07 32.90
N GLU A 211 -6.59 3.42 31.80
CA GLU A 211 -7.16 3.69 30.49
C GLU A 211 -6.50 2.77 29.45
N ILE A 212 -7.31 2.19 28.55
CA ILE A 212 -6.87 1.18 27.56
C ILE A 212 -6.89 1.80 26.17
N ASP A 213 -5.88 1.49 25.35
CA ASP A 213 -5.69 1.99 23.98
C ASP A 213 -5.91 3.51 23.89
N THR A 214 -5.37 4.22 24.88
CA THR A 214 -5.52 5.68 25.00
C THR A 214 -4.37 6.39 24.33
N THR A 215 -4.47 7.71 24.24
CA THR A 215 -3.41 8.58 23.73
C THR A 215 -2.88 9.42 24.86
N VAL A 216 -1.56 9.43 24.99
CA VAL A 216 -0.85 10.31 25.91
C VAL A 216 -0.23 11.47 25.17
N ARG A 217 -0.18 12.64 25.81
CA ARG A 217 0.41 13.84 25.21
C ARG A 217 1.77 14.11 25.83
N THR A 218 2.80 14.15 24.99
CA THR A 218 4.18 14.46 25.38
C THR A 218 4.34 15.96 25.64
N SER A 219 5.48 16.35 26.24
CA SER A 219 5.85 17.73 26.51
C SER A 219 6.00 18.57 25.24
N SER A 220 6.31 17.93 24.09
CA SER A 220 6.36 18.57 22.77
C SER A 220 4.97 18.85 22.18
N GLY A 221 3.91 18.28 22.78
CA GLY A 221 2.53 18.36 22.29
C GLY A 221 2.14 17.25 21.32
N GLU A 222 3.02 16.28 21.08
CA GLU A 222 2.75 15.11 20.25
C GLU A 222 1.80 14.14 20.98
N GLU A 223 0.91 13.52 20.22
CA GLU A 223 -0.09 12.58 20.71
C GLU A 223 0.34 11.15 20.38
N ILE A 224 0.72 10.39 21.40
CA ILE A 224 1.26 9.03 21.27
C ILE A 224 0.24 8.02 21.79
N PRO A 225 -0.24 7.08 20.97
CA PRO A 225 -1.11 6.01 21.42
C PRO A 225 -0.32 4.95 22.21
N VAL A 226 -0.91 4.49 23.30
CA VAL A 226 -0.34 3.52 24.24
C VAL A 226 -1.38 2.46 24.62
N HIS A 227 -0.95 1.24 24.91
CA HIS A 227 -1.88 0.13 25.19
C HIS A 227 -2.60 0.29 26.52
N VAL A 228 -1.87 0.67 27.57
CA VAL A 228 -2.46 0.95 28.88
C VAL A 228 -1.74 2.14 29.49
N TYR A 229 -2.50 3.12 29.93
CA TYR A 229 -2.04 4.19 30.81
C TYR A 229 -2.62 3.96 32.21
N ALA A 230 -1.81 4.06 33.24
CA ALA A 230 -2.26 3.92 34.62
C ALA A 230 -1.71 5.05 35.50
N GLN A 231 -2.55 5.55 36.41
CA GLN A 231 -2.20 6.61 37.36
C GLN A 231 -2.64 6.23 38.77
N ASP A 232 -1.74 6.41 39.74
CA ASP A 232 -2.07 6.45 41.17
C ASP A 232 -2.39 7.89 41.58
N GLU A 233 -3.67 8.18 41.83
CA GLU A 233 -4.12 9.54 42.19
C GLU A 233 -3.60 10.03 43.55
N LEU A 234 -3.12 9.13 44.41
CA LEU A 234 -2.62 9.48 45.74
C LEU A 234 -1.11 9.74 45.75
N LEU A 235 -0.37 8.95 44.96
CA LEU A 235 1.09 9.02 44.89
C LEU A 235 1.61 9.86 43.73
N ASP A 236 0.75 10.25 42.80
CA ASP A 236 1.12 10.89 41.53
C ASP A 236 2.10 10.04 40.69
N ASP A 237 1.99 8.71 40.84
CA ASP A 237 2.77 7.74 40.08
C ASP A 237 2.04 7.37 38.79
N HIS A 238 2.76 7.41 37.67
CA HIS A 238 2.23 7.11 36.34
C HIS A 238 2.94 5.90 35.75
N ILE A 239 2.22 5.05 35.02
CA ILE A 239 2.77 3.91 34.29
C ILE A 239 2.21 3.90 32.87
N ILE A 240 3.11 3.80 31.89
CA ILE A 240 2.78 3.59 30.48
C ILE A 240 3.16 2.16 30.14
N ALA A 241 2.16 1.36 29.75
CA ALA A 241 2.38 -0.02 29.37
C ALA A 241 2.22 -0.23 27.86
N ALA A 242 3.12 -1.03 27.30
CA ALA A 242 3.02 -1.56 25.94
C ALA A 242 3.02 -3.09 25.93
N VAL A 243 2.27 -3.67 25.00
CA VAL A 243 2.17 -5.11 24.78
C VAL A 243 2.68 -5.39 23.38
N HIS A 244 3.68 -6.25 23.26
CA HIS A 244 4.27 -6.64 21.99
C HIS A 244 4.42 -8.17 21.97
N GLU A 245 4.28 -8.80 20.81
CA GLU A 245 4.67 -10.22 20.72
C GLU A 245 6.16 -10.37 20.95
N ARG A 246 6.96 -9.70 20.12
CA ARG A 246 8.42 -9.72 20.14
C ARG A 246 8.94 -8.30 19.93
N PRO A 247 9.15 -7.52 21.00
CA PRO A 247 9.63 -6.15 20.88
C PRO A 247 11.09 -6.09 20.42
N TYR A 248 11.40 -5.08 19.61
CA TYR A 248 12.77 -4.72 19.25
C TYR A 248 13.33 -3.66 20.20
N GLU A 249 14.66 -3.51 20.21
CA GLU A 249 15.35 -2.44 20.95
C GLU A 249 14.77 -1.04 20.64
N SER A 250 14.37 -0.80 19.39
CA SER A 250 13.68 0.43 18.98
C SER A 250 12.33 0.62 19.67
N ASP A 251 11.57 -0.46 19.90
CA ASP A 251 10.26 -0.41 20.55
C ASP A 251 10.43 -0.03 22.03
N ILE A 252 11.47 -0.59 22.66
CA ILE A 252 11.84 -0.32 24.06
C ILE A 252 12.30 1.13 24.21
N ALA A 253 13.21 1.57 23.35
CA ALA A 253 13.72 2.95 23.37
C ALA A 253 12.60 3.97 23.14
N HIS A 254 11.66 3.68 22.23
CA HIS A 254 10.49 4.51 21.99
C HIS A 254 9.60 4.61 23.24
N LEU A 255 9.22 3.47 23.84
CA LEU A 255 8.42 3.45 25.07
C LEU A 255 9.10 4.21 26.21
N LEU A 256 10.41 4.01 26.41
CA LEU A 256 11.17 4.72 27.43
C LEU A 256 11.20 6.23 27.21
N THR A 257 11.37 6.66 25.96
CA THR A 257 11.37 8.09 25.61
C THR A 257 10.05 8.74 26.02
N VAL A 258 8.92 8.10 25.69
CA VAL A 258 7.58 8.59 26.05
C VAL A 258 7.39 8.58 27.56
N ALA A 259 7.80 7.51 28.25
CA ALA A 259 7.66 7.41 29.70
C ALA A 259 8.50 8.45 30.45
N VAL A 260 9.75 8.68 30.05
CA VAL A 260 10.64 9.69 30.66
C VAL A 260 10.08 11.09 30.46
N ASP A 261 9.61 11.41 29.26
CA ASP A 261 9.04 12.72 28.94
C ASP A 261 7.80 13.05 29.79
N MET A 262 7.00 12.02 30.11
CA MET A 262 5.79 12.13 30.93
C MET A 262 6.01 11.92 32.43
N ASP A 263 7.26 11.73 32.86
CA ASP A 263 7.60 11.30 34.21
C ASP A 263 6.83 10.04 34.69
N ALA A 264 6.65 9.06 33.80
CA ALA A 264 6.04 7.76 34.06
C ALA A 264 7.07 6.60 34.12
N HIS A 265 6.66 5.47 34.67
CA HIS A 265 7.39 4.21 34.52
C HIS A 265 6.96 3.50 33.24
N ALA A 266 7.90 2.86 32.54
CA ALA A 266 7.64 2.05 31.37
C ALA A 266 7.40 0.58 31.77
N LEU A 267 6.28 0.01 31.36
CA LEU A 267 6.01 -1.43 31.46
C LEU A 267 5.91 -2.03 30.05
N LEU A 268 6.78 -2.95 29.70
CA LEU A 268 6.69 -3.70 28.46
C LEU A 268 6.30 -5.15 28.75
N VAL A 269 5.27 -5.65 28.08
CA VAL A 269 4.89 -7.06 28.11
C VAL A 269 5.20 -7.70 26.77
N THR A 270 5.99 -8.78 26.79
CA THR A 270 6.21 -9.66 25.63
C THR A 270 5.31 -10.89 25.70
N THR A 271 4.58 -11.22 24.63
CA THR A 271 3.79 -12.47 24.56
C THR A 271 4.59 -13.66 24.02
N SER A 272 5.74 -13.43 23.38
CA SER A 272 6.65 -14.50 22.94
C SER A 272 7.76 -14.82 23.95
N GLY A 273 7.87 -14.06 25.04
CA GLY A 273 8.98 -14.18 26.00
C GLY A 273 10.33 -13.71 25.45
N THR A 274 10.36 -13.13 24.25
CA THR A 274 11.60 -12.80 23.53
C THR A 274 11.68 -11.32 23.22
N VAL A 275 12.86 -10.73 23.43
CA VAL A 275 13.23 -9.36 23.06
C VAL A 275 14.35 -9.41 22.02
N VAL A 276 14.28 -8.57 20.98
CA VAL A 276 15.31 -8.49 19.94
C VAL A 276 16.20 -7.27 20.18
N GLY A 277 17.48 -7.48 20.45
CA GLY A 277 18.46 -6.42 20.74
C GLY A 277 19.73 -6.98 21.39
N GLU A 278 20.73 -6.13 21.60
CA GLU A 278 21.97 -6.53 22.29
C GLU A 278 22.18 -5.78 23.61
N ASP A 279 21.69 -4.54 23.72
CA ASP A 279 22.04 -3.61 24.80
C ASP A 279 20.82 -3.11 25.61
N ILE A 280 19.84 -3.99 25.88
CA ILE A 280 18.61 -3.63 26.60
C ILE A 280 18.90 -3.01 27.99
N ASP A 281 19.87 -3.57 28.73
CA ASP A 281 20.27 -3.06 30.05
C ASP A 281 20.89 -1.66 29.98
N GLN A 282 21.43 -1.24 28.83
CA GLN A 282 22.00 0.09 28.65
C GLN A 282 20.93 1.16 28.36
N LEU A 283 19.74 0.74 27.91
CA LEU A 283 18.65 1.67 27.62
C LEU A 283 18.01 2.24 28.89
N ASP A 284 17.90 1.44 29.95
CA ASP A 284 17.24 1.82 31.20
C ASP A 284 18.22 2.32 32.27
N THR A 285 18.86 3.46 32.00
CA THR A 285 19.84 4.07 32.92
C THR A 285 19.23 4.46 34.27
N ASP A 286 17.94 4.78 34.30
CA ASP A 286 17.23 5.33 35.47
C ASP A 286 16.40 4.28 36.23
N GLY A 287 16.36 3.02 35.77
CA GLY A 287 15.60 1.94 36.41
C GLY A 287 14.08 2.09 36.26
N ARG A 288 13.61 2.81 35.23
CA ARG A 288 12.20 3.10 34.95
C ARG A 288 11.53 2.06 34.07
N LEU A 289 12.26 1.08 33.55
CA LEU A 289 11.74 0.01 32.71
C LEU A 289 11.43 -1.24 33.53
N THR A 290 10.27 -1.84 33.28
CA THR A 290 10.01 -3.23 33.64
C THR A 290 9.58 -3.99 32.39
N ILE A 291 10.28 -5.08 32.08
CA ILE A 291 9.89 -6.01 31.02
C ILE A 291 9.34 -7.29 31.67
N LEU A 292 8.16 -7.73 31.22
CA LEU A 292 7.51 -8.96 31.66
C LEU A 292 7.21 -9.85 30.44
N GLU A 293 7.29 -11.15 30.64
CA GLU A 293 6.72 -12.15 29.74
C GLU A 293 5.31 -12.52 30.22
N MET A 294 4.38 -12.69 29.29
CA MET A 294 3.15 -13.43 29.53
C MET A 294 3.37 -14.91 29.18
N THR A 295 3.28 -15.80 30.17
CA THR A 295 3.37 -17.25 29.94
C THR A 295 2.11 -17.80 29.27
N SER A 296 2.20 -19.02 28.73
CA SER A 296 1.05 -19.75 28.17
C SER A 296 -0.10 -19.95 29.15
N ASP A 297 0.20 -19.93 30.45
CA ASP A 297 -0.80 -20.07 31.53
C ASP A 297 -1.42 -18.72 31.95
N GLY A 298 -1.11 -17.63 31.23
CA GLY A 298 -1.66 -16.30 31.50
C GLY A 298 -1.06 -15.61 32.73
N VAL A 299 0.23 -15.86 33.01
CA VAL A 299 0.93 -15.25 34.16
C VAL A 299 1.97 -14.26 33.66
N LEU A 300 1.98 -13.05 34.23
CA LEU A 300 3.02 -12.06 33.98
C LEU A 300 4.21 -12.27 34.93
N GLN A 301 5.41 -12.45 34.37
CA GLN A 301 6.63 -12.68 35.16
C GLN A 301 7.86 -11.99 34.56
N ARG A 302 8.87 -11.72 35.40
CA ARG A 302 10.18 -11.17 34.97
C ARG A 302 11.09 -12.29 34.48
N ASN A 303 10.78 -12.86 33.32
CA ASN A 303 11.56 -13.92 32.70
C ASN A 303 11.45 -13.76 31.18
N TYR A 304 12.42 -13.13 30.54
CA TYR A 304 12.45 -12.97 29.08
C TYR A 304 13.85 -13.28 28.55
N GLU A 305 13.92 -13.71 27.30
CA GLU A 305 15.17 -13.98 26.60
C GLU A 305 15.49 -12.84 25.64
N THR A 306 16.77 -12.49 25.53
CA THR A 306 17.25 -11.51 24.56
C THR A 306 17.95 -12.23 23.41
N ILE A 307 17.58 -11.90 22.17
CA ILE A 307 18.20 -12.45 20.96
C ILE A 307 18.75 -11.33 20.07
N ALA A 308 19.84 -11.63 19.37
CA ALA A 308 20.44 -10.68 18.42
C ALA A 308 19.50 -10.42 17.23
N ASP A 309 19.57 -9.20 16.67
CA ASP A 309 18.76 -8.81 15.52
C ASP A 309 19.16 -9.59 14.25
N PRO A 310 18.28 -10.44 13.69
CA PRO A 310 18.58 -11.23 12.50
C PRO A 310 18.74 -10.35 11.23
N THR A 311 18.28 -9.10 11.25
CA THR A 311 18.39 -8.16 10.14
C THR A 311 19.70 -7.38 10.15
N ALA A 312 20.37 -7.24 11.31
CA ALA A 312 21.68 -6.59 11.43
C ALA A 312 22.78 -7.31 10.62
N GLN A 313 22.64 -8.63 10.40
CA GLN A 313 23.54 -9.41 9.54
C GLN A 313 23.20 -9.34 8.03
N ASN A 314 22.02 -8.84 7.65
CA ASN A 314 21.52 -8.84 6.28
C ASN A 314 21.26 -7.44 5.70
N SER A 315 21.67 -6.38 6.40
CA SER A 315 21.53 -4.99 5.94
C SER A 315 22.63 -4.62 4.92
N PHE A 316 22.48 -5.13 3.70
CA PHE A 316 22.99 -4.46 2.50
C PHE A 316 22.06 -4.78 1.32
N VAL A 317 21.01 -3.96 1.16
CA VAL A 317 20.24 -3.77 -0.09
C VAL A 317 19.69 -5.07 -0.73
N GLY A 318 18.53 -5.57 -0.28
CA GLY A 318 18.03 -6.83 -0.87
C GLY A 318 16.53 -7.10 -0.99
N ARG A 319 15.63 -6.43 -0.25
CA ARG A 319 14.24 -6.94 -0.16
C ARG A 319 13.10 -6.03 -0.59
N LEU A 320 13.33 -4.75 -0.89
CA LEU A 320 12.28 -3.86 -1.44
C LEU A 320 12.29 -3.69 -2.98
N THR A 321 13.18 -4.37 -3.71
CA THR A 321 13.28 -4.23 -5.18
C THR A 321 12.59 -5.33 -6.00
N ASN A 322 11.83 -6.25 -5.40
CA ASN A 322 11.23 -7.37 -6.14
C ASN A 322 9.73 -7.26 -6.45
N ILE A 323 9.05 -6.15 -6.13
CA ILE A 323 7.68 -5.88 -6.62
C ILE A 323 7.70 -5.08 -7.94
N PHE A 324 8.84 -4.47 -8.31
CA PHE A 324 9.01 -3.70 -9.55
C PHE A 324 10.10 -4.26 -10.47
N LYS A 325 10.16 -5.58 -10.70
CA LYS A 325 10.98 -6.11 -11.79
C LYS A 325 10.17 -6.10 -13.09
N PRO A 326 10.56 -5.34 -14.13
CA PRO A 326 10.07 -5.59 -15.47
C PRO A 326 10.53 -7.00 -15.86
N GLN A 327 9.57 -7.86 -16.23
CA GLN A 327 9.86 -9.15 -16.84
C GLN A 327 10.51 -8.87 -18.19
N THR A 328 11.85 -8.95 -18.26
CA THR A 328 12.57 -9.00 -19.53
C THR A 328 12.58 -10.43 -20.04
N SER A 329 11.86 -10.68 -21.13
CA SER A 329 12.12 -11.74 -22.11
C SER A 329 11.59 -11.27 -23.46
#